data_AF-A0A7X6SKX4-F1
#
_entry.id   AF-A0A7X6SKX4-F1
#
_cell.length_a   1.000
_cell.length_b   1.000
_cell.length_c   1.000
_cell.angle_alpha   90.00
_cell.angle_beta   90.00
_cell.angle_gamma   90.00
#
_symmetry.space_group_name_H-M   'P 1'
#
loop_
_entity.id
_entity.type
_entity.pdbx_description
1 polymer ?
#
loop_
_entity_poly.entity_id
_entity_poly.type
_entity_poly.pdbx_seq_one_letter_code
_entity_poly.pdbx_strand_id
1 'polypeptide(L)'
;MTIIDRHLNRLGLPPNRWSFPPPEAADPDGFVASGGDLAPETLITAYCSGLFPMPLGRRRRVGWWSPEPRGILPLDNLRVSRSLRRSMRRFEVRFDTAFVEVMSNCADPRRPHGWITAEFIDAYDELH
;
A
#
# COMPACT_ATOMS: atom_id res chain seq x y z
N MET A 1 3.15 13.93 -21.70
CA MET A 1 2.23 13.34 -20.70
C MET A 1 2.67 11.90 -20.47
N THR A 2 3.14 11.61 -19.27
CA THR A 2 3.63 10.27 -18.89
C THR A 2 2.45 9.29 -18.80
N ILE A 3 2.74 7.97 -18.73
CA ILE A 3 1.71 6.95 -18.49
C ILE A 3 0.97 7.24 -17.17
N ILE A 4 1.69 7.68 -16.14
CA ILE A 4 1.15 8.01 -14.82
C ILE A 4 0.19 9.21 -14.91
N ASP A 5 0.57 10.28 -15.61
CA ASP A 5 -0.32 11.44 -15.82
C ASP A 5 -1.64 11.04 -16.48
N ARG A 6 -1.60 10.06 -17.39
CA ARG A 6 -2.81 9.54 -18.05
C ARG A 6 -3.68 8.75 -17.07
N HIS A 7 -3.08 8.00 -16.14
CA HIS A 7 -3.83 7.30 -15.08
C HIS A 7 -4.48 8.28 -14.11
N LEU A 8 -3.75 9.29 -13.63
CA LEU A 8 -4.30 10.31 -12.73
C LEU A 8 -5.46 11.08 -13.38
N ASN A 9 -5.28 11.51 -14.64
CA ASN A 9 -6.35 12.18 -15.38
C ASN A 9 -7.60 11.30 -15.55
N ARG A 10 -7.44 9.99 -15.77
CA ARG A 10 -8.57 9.06 -15.86
C ARG A 10 -9.34 8.97 -14.54
N LEU A 11 -8.65 9.11 -13.41
CA LEU A 11 -9.23 9.07 -12.07
C LEU A 11 -9.74 10.44 -11.59
N GLY A 12 -9.63 11.50 -12.41
CA GLY A 12 -10.04 12.84 -12.03
C GLY A 12 -9.15 13.49 -10.95
N LEU A 13 -7.96 12.95 -10.73
CA LEU A 13 -7.01 13.43 -9.73
C LEU A 13 -6.12 14.54 -10.28
N PRO A 14 -5.69 15.50 -9.44
CA PRO A 14 -4.73 16.51 -9.85
C PRO A 14 -3.37 15.87 -10.18
N PRO A 15 -2.49 16.59 -10.91
CA PRO A 15 -1.12 16.14 -11.11
C PRO A 15 -0.40 15.98 -9.76
N ASN A 16 0.34 14.88 -9.62
CA ASN A 16 1.18 14.65 -8.45
C ASN A 16 2.27 15.74 -8.36
N ARG A 17 2.43 16.29 -7.14
CA ARG A 17 3.37 17.38 -6.85
C ARG A 17 4.77 16.87 -6.49
N TRP A 18 4.89 15.59 -6.17
CA TRP A 18 6.12 14.98 -5.68
C TRP A 18 6.82 14.17 -6.77
N SER A 19 8.14 14.33 -6.88
CA SER A 19 8.94 13.46 -7.75
C SER A 19 9.64 12.40 -6.91
N PHE A 20 9.42 11.13 -7.23
CA PHE A 20 10.13 10.03 -6.59
C PHE A 20 11.41 9.69 -7.36
N PRO A 21 12.51 9.37 -6.65
CA PRO A 21 13.63 8.66 -7.28
C PRO A 21 13.14 7.34 -7.90
N PRO A 22 13.81 6.85 -8.95
CA PRO A 22 13.47 5.56 -9.53
C PRO A 22 13.71 4.43 -8.52
N PRO A 23 12.94 3.32 -8.55
CA PRO A 23 13.07 2.18 -7.63
C PRO A 23 14.50 1.62 -7.50
N GLU A 24 15.29 1.69 -8.57
CA GLU A 24 16.67 1.22 -8.63
C GLU A 24 17.62 2.05 -7.75
N ALA A 25 17.16 3.21 -7.26
CA ALA A 25 17.89 4.03 -6.30
C ALA A 25 17.66 3.59 -4.83
N ALA A 26 16.89 2.52 -4.59
CA ALA A 26 16.67 1.99 -3.25
C ALA A 26 17.99 1.52 -2.61
N ASP A 27 18.10 1.70 -1.28
CA ASP A 27 19.17 1.11 -0.49
C ASP A 27 18.98 -0.41 -0.32
N PRO A 28 19.93 -1.13 0.32
CA PRO A 28 19.81 -2.58 0.51
C PRO A 28 18.58 -3.05 1.30
N ASP A 29 17.96 -2.18 2.09
CA ASP A 29 16.72 -2.47 2.83
C ASP A 29 15.46 -2.07 2.03
N GLY A 30 15.64 -1.61 0.79
CA GLY A 30 14.59 -1.18 -0.11
C GLY A 30 14.10 0.24 0.13
N PHE A 31 14.74 1.03 0.98
CA PHE A 31 14.31 2.40 1.25
C PHE A 31 14.74 3.34 0.11
N VAL A 32 13.81 4.12 -0.43
CA VAL A 32 14.03 5.02 -1.58
C VAL A 32 14.10 6.48 -1.16
N ALA A 33 13.10 6.95 -0.39
CA ALA A 33 12.98 8.36 -0.05
C ALA A 33 12.13 8.58 1.21
N SER A 34 12.22 9.78 1.80
CA SER A 34 11.32 10.24 2.87
C SER A 34 10.73 11.61 2.56
N GLY A 35 9.52 11.88 3.05
CA GLY A 35 8.76 13.10 2.76
C GLY A 35 7.71 12.88 1.67
N GLY A 36 7.11 13.96 1.18
CA GLY A 36 5.86 13.89 0.45
C GLY A 36 4.65 13.85 1.37
N ASP A 37 3.53 13.34 0.87
CA ASP A 37 2.28 13.16 1.60
C ASP A 37 1.61 11.82 1.22
N LEU A 38 0.43 11.58 1.77
CA LEU A 38 -0.41 10.42 1.45
C LEU A 38 -1.62 10.82 0.60
N ALA A 39 -1.53 11.91 -0.18
CA ALA A 39 -2.63 12.31 -1.07
C ALA A 39 -2.86 11.25 -2.15
N PRO A 40 -4.11 11.08 -2.65
CA PRO A 40 -4.44 10.08 -3.66
C PRO A 40 -3.52 10.08 -4.89
N GLU A 41 -3.22 11.25 -5.45
CA GLU A 41 -2.37 11.38 -6.64
C GLU A 41 -0.93 10.92 -6.37
N THR A 42 -0.45 11.14 -5.15
CA THR A 42 0.90 10.78 -4.71
C THR A 42 1.02 9.29 -4.46
N LEU A 43 0.03 8.70 -3.77
CA LEU A 43 -0.07 7.25 -3.57
C LEU A 43 -0.14 6.50 -4.90
N ILE A 44 -1.03 6.90 -5.79
CA ILE A 44 -1.20 6.23 -7.10
C ILE A 44 0.07 6.36 -7.93
N THR A 45 0.71 7.54 -7.94
CA THR A 45 1.99 7.73 -8.62
C THR A 45 3.05 6.79 -8.06
N ALA A 46 3.21 6.71 -6.73
CA ALA A 46 4.17 5.81 -6.10
C ALA A 46 3.90 4.35 -6.45
N TYR A 47 2.65 3.88 -6.33
CA TYR A 47 2.27 2.51 -6.67
C TYR A 47 2.53 2.16 -8.14
N CYS A 48 2.19 3.06 -9.08
CA CYS A 48 2.47 2.88 -10.50
C CYS A 48 3.98 2.84 -10.80
N SER A 49 4.80 3.51 -9.98
CA SER A 49 6.26 3.46 -10.06
C SER A 49 6.87 2.29 -9.30
N GLY A 50 6.09 1.44 -8.63
CA GLY A 50 6.59 0.29 -7.87
C GLY A 50 6.96 0.60 -6.40
N LEU A 51 6.72 1.82 -5.92
CA LEU A 51 6.97 2.22 -4.54
C LEU A 51 5.73 1.99 -3.67
N PHE A 52 5.93 1.77 -2.37
CA PHE A 52 4.84 1.79 -1.39
C PHE A 52 5.22 2.58 -0.14
N PRO A 53 4.24 3.22 0.53
CA PRO A 53 4.50 4.01 1.72
C PRO A 53 4.48 3.17 3.00
N MET A 54 5.29 3.56 3.98
CA MET A 54 5.22 3.14 5.39
C MET A 54 5.69 4.30 6.30
N PRO A 55 5.39 4.27 7.61
CA PRO A 55 5.96 5.23 8.55
C PRO A 55 7.47 5.02 8.73
N LEU A 56 8.22 6.12 8.66
CA LEU A 56 9.65 6.16 8.88
C LEU A 56 9.98 6.73 10.27
N GLY A 57 10.65 5.90 11.08
CA GLY A 57 11.17 6.28 12.39
C GLY A 57 10.11 6.70 13.41
N ARG A 58 10.57 7.25 14.55
CA ARG A 58 9.69 7.62 15.68
C ARG A 58 8.76 8.79 15.40
N ARG A 59 9.14 9.66 14.46
CA ARG A 59 8.34 10.83 14.04
C ARG A 59 7.27 10.48 13.01
N ARG A 60 7.18 9.21 12.59
CA ARG A 60 6.16 8.69 11.66
C ARG A 60 6.01 9.52 10.37
N ARG A 61 7.11 10.07 9.85
CA ARG A 61 7.09 10.70 8.52
C ARG A 61 6.81 9.61 7.48
N VAL A 62 6.16 9.92 6.36
CA VAL A 62 6.05 8.95 5.28
C VAL A 62 7.44 8.68 4.69
N GLY A 63 7.77 7.39 4.55
CA GLY A 63 8.86 6.91 3.72
C GLY A 63 8.32 6.15 2.52
N TRP A 64 9.18 5.86 1.56
CA TRP A 64 8.83 5.14 0.34
C TRP A 64 9.81 3.99 0.12
N TRP A 65 9.29 2.80 -0.10
CA TRP A 65 10.08 1.57 -0.25
C TRP A 65 9.85 0.88 -1.59
N SER A 66 10.90 0.27 -2.11
CA SER A 66 10.90 -0.69 -3.21
C SER A 66 12.00 -1.75 -2.98
N PRO A 67 11.71 -2.80 -2.19
CA PRO A 67 12.69 -3.83 -1.86
C PRO A 67 13.00 -4.74 -3.05
N GLU A 68 14.26 -5.15 -3.13
CA GLU A 68 14.76 -6.18 -4.05
C GLU A 68 15.47 -7.28 -3.22
N PRO A 69 14.95 -8.53 -3.20
CA PRO A 69 13.84 -9.04 -3.99
C PRO A 69 12.45 -8.59 -3.50
N ARG A 70 11.54 -8.32 -4.45
CA ARG A 70 10.15 -7.99 -4.16
C ARG A 70 9.32 -9.24 -3.88
N GLY A 71 8.68 -9.30 -2.71
CA GLY A 71 7.73 -10.36 -2.38
C GLY A 71 6.47 -10.28 -3.25
N ILE A 72 6.19 -11.34 -4.02
CA ILE A 72 4.96 -11.49 -4.82
C ILE A 72 4.29 -12.84 -4.54
N LEU A 73 2.99 -12.93 -4.79
CA LEU A 73 2.21 -14.17 -4.68
C LEU A 73 1.53 -14.48 -6.03
N PRO A 74 2.13 -15.32 -6.88
CA PRO A 74 1.50 -15.76 -8.13
C PRO A 74 0.20 -16.52 -7.85
N LEU A 75 -0.88 -16.14 -8.55
CA LEU A 75 -2.21 -16.72 -8.31
C LEU A 75 -2.37 -18.12 -8.90
N ASP A 76 -1.72 -18.41 -10.03
CA ASP A 76 -1.83 -19.70 -10.75
C ASP A 76 -1.38 -20.91 -9.91
N ASN A 77 -0.53 -20.67 -8.91
CA ASN A 77 0.04 -21.71 -8.05
C ASN A 77 -0.30 -21.51 -6.57
N LEU A 78 -1.40 -20.80 -6.26
CA LEU A 78 -1.83 -20.60 -4.88
C LEU A 78 -2.14 -21.95 -4.20
N ARG A 79 -1.31 -22.33 -3.22
CA ARG A 79 -1.50 -23.57 -2.45
C ARG A 79 -2.59 -23.42 -1.40
N VAL A 80 -3.82 -23.78 -1.76
CA VAL A 80 -4.91 -23.90 -0.78
C VAL A 80 -4.83 -25.26 -0.09
N SER A 81 -4.53 -25.28 1.22
CA SER A 81 -4.43 -26.53 1.98
C SER A 81 -5.81 -27.18 2.20
N ARG A 82 -5.86 -28.48 2.53
CA ARG A 82 -7.12 -29.17 2.84
C ARG A 82 -7.84 -28.57 4.04
N SER A 83 -7.08 -28.15 5.07
CA SER A 83 -7.63 -27.48 6.26
C SER A 83 -8.18 -26.09 5.93
N LEU A 84 -7.48 -25.30 5.09
CA LEU A 84 -7.97 -23.98 4.65
C LEU A 84 -9.27 -24.12 3.86
N ARG A 85 -9.35 -25.03 2.88
CA ARG A 85 -10.60 -25.30 2.14
C ARG A 85 -11.77 -25.69 3.07
N ARG A 86 -11.49 -26.40 4.16
CA ARG A 86 -12.51 -26.76 5.16
C ARG A 86 -12.94 -25.56 6.00
N SER A 87 -12.00 -24.71 6.39
CA SER A 87 -12.26 -23.50 7.17
C SER A 87 -13.12 -22.50 6.40
N MET A 88 -12.78 -22.25 5.12
CA MET A 88 -13.47 -21.27 4.26
C MET A 88 -14.98 -21.49 4.18
N ARG A 89 -15.45 -22.74 4.25
CA ARG A 89 -16.90 -23.06 4.21
C ARG A 89 -17.69 -22.54 5.43
N ARG A 90 -17.02 -22.06 6.47
CA ARG A 90 -17.64 -21.51 7.68
C ARG A 90 -17.82 -19.99 7.64
N PHE A 91 -17.29 -19.33 6.61
CA PHE A 91 -17.27 -17.89 6.48
C PHE A 91 -18.02 -17.45 5.23
N GLU A 92 -18.70 -16.33 5.30
CA GLU A 92 -19.12 -15.55 4.13
C GLU A 92 -17.96 -14.63 3.73
N VAL A 93 -17.67 -14.53 2.43
CA VAL A 93 -16.64 -13.62 1.90
C VAL A 93 -17.33 -12.53 1.11
N ARG A 94 -17.06 -11.28 1.49
CA ARG A 94 -17.60 -10.08 0.85
C ARG A 94 -16.43 -9.18 0.45
N PHE A 95 -16.65 -8.36 -0.57
CA PHE A 95 -15.68 -7.39 -1.07
C PHE A 95 -16.24 -5.99 -0.83
N ASP A 96 -15.38 -5.05 -0.43
CA ASP A 96 -15.70 -3.62 -0.37
C ASP A 96 -16.97 -3.28 0.45
N THR A 97 -17.17 -3.99 1.56
CA THR A 97 -18.36 -3.79 2.42
C THR A 97 -18.08 -3.12 3.76
N ALA A 98 -16.81 -3.03 4.18
CA ALA A 98 -16.42 -2.47 5.47
C ALA A 98 -14.93 -2.09 5.49
N PHE A 99 -14.46 -1.29 4.53
CA PHE A 99 -13.03 -1.00 4.34
C PHE A 99 -12.34 -0.41 5.58
N VAL A 100 -12.91 0.65 6.16
CA VAL A 100 -12.38 1.29 7.38
C VAL A 100 -12.31 0.30 8.55
N GLU A 101 -13.32 -0.57 8.70
CA GLU A 101 -13.33 -1.60 9.75
C GLU A 101 -12.19 -2.61 9.54
N VAL A 102 -11.97 -3.07 8.30
CA VAL A 102 -10.87 -3.97 7.95
C VAL A 102 -9.52 -3.30 8.25
N MET A 103 -9.32 -2.06 7.80
CA MET A 103 -8.09 -1.30 8.03
C MET A 103 -7.83 -1.06 9.52
N SER A 104 -8.85 -0.69 10.28
CA SER A 104 -8.75 -0.48 11.74
C SER A 104 -8.36 -1.76 12.49
N ASN A 105 -8.92 -2.91 12.10
CA ASN A 105 -8.54 -4.20 12.68
C ASN A 105 -7.11 -4.62 12.27
N CYS A 106 -6.66 -4.29 11.05
CA CYS A 106 -5.27 -4.47 10.65
C CYS A 106 -4.29 -3.60 11.45
N ALA A 107 -4.74 -2.43 11.90
CA ALA A 107 -3.99 -1.46 12.69
C ALA A 107 -3.96 -1.74 14.21
N ASP A 108 -4.39 -2.93 14.68
CA ASP A 108 -4.41 -3.27 16.12
C ASP A 108 -3.04 -2.98 16.78
N PRO A 109 -2.97 -2.05 17.75
CA PRO A 109 -1.71 -1.65 18.38
C PRO A 109 -1.06 -2.76 19.22
N ARG A 110 -1.81 -3.83 19.54
CA ARG A 110 -1.28 -5.00 20.23
C ARG A 110 -0.54 -5.95 19.29
N ARG A 111 -0.69 -5.78 17.97
CA ARG A 111 -0.04 -6.60 16.97
C ARG A 111 1.47 -6.30 16.95
N PRO A 112 2.33 -7.31 17.14
CA PRO A 112 3.76 -7.12 16.97
C PRO A 112 4.07 -6.56 15.57
N HIS A 113 4.94 -5.55 15.51
CA HIS A 113 5.34 -4.89 14.26
C HIS A 113 4.20 -4.17 13.50
N GLY A 114 3.09 -3.85 14.17
CA GLY A 114 2.03 -3.02 13.59
C GLY A 114 2.53 -1.62 13.24
N TRP A 115 2.24 -1.17 12.02
CA TRP A 115 2.72 0.12 11.51
C TRP A 115 1.62 1.03 10.98
N ILE A 116 0.41 0.52 10.73
CA ILE A 116 -0.69 1.31 10.18
C ILE A 116 -1.11 2.39 11.19
N THR A 117 -1.09 3.65 10.78
CA THR A 117 -1.48 4.82 11.58
C THR A 117 -2.86 5.30 11.16
N ALA A 118 -3.48 6.19 11.95
CA ALA A 118 -4.76 6.82 11.56
C ALA A 118 -4.64 7.54 10.20
N GLU A 119 -3.55 8.26 9.96
CA GLU A 119 -3.28 8.93 8.67
C GLU A 119 -3.25 7.95 7.48
N PHE A 120 -2.75 6.73 7.68
CA PHE A 120 -2.79 5.68 6.66
C PHE A 120 -4.18 5.06 6.50
N ILE A 121 -5.02 5.04 7.54
CA ILE A 121 -6.41 4.59 7.39
C ILE A 121 -7.16 5.63 6.56
N ASP A 122 -7.07 6.91 6.92
CA ASP A 122 -7.76 8.01 6.25
C ASP A 122 -7.35 8.11 4.77
N ALA A 123 -6.04 8.04 4.48
CA ALA A 123 -5.54 8.15 3.11
C ALA A 123 -5.97 6.99 2.20
N TYR A 124 -6.07 5.78 2.75
CA TYR A 124 -6.51 4.61 1.97
C TYR A 124 -8.03 4.50 1.90
N ASP A 125 -8.76 5.09 2.86
CA ASP A 125 -10.22 5.25 2.77
C ASP A 125 -10.60 6.25 1.68
N GLU A 126 -9.82 7.32 1.50
CA GLU A 126 -10.00 8.25 0.36
C GLU A 126 -9.77 7.58 -1.01
N LEU A 127 -8.95 6.52 -1.05
CA LEU A 127 -8.72 5.72 -2.27
C LEU A 127 -9.75 4.61 -2.52
N HIS A 128 -10.57 4.28 -1.51
CA HIS A 128 -11.53 3.17 -1.57
C HIS A 128 -12.80 3.54 -2.34
#